data_AF-A0A8J5EL49-F1
#
_entry.id   AF-A0A8J5EL49-F1
#
_cell.length_a   1.000
_cell.length_b   1.000
_cell.length_c   1.000
_cell.angle_alpha   90.00
_cell.angle_beta   90.00
_cell.angle_gamma   90.00
#
_symmetry.space_group_name_H-M   'P 1'
#
loop_
_entity.id
_entity.type
_entity.pdbx_description
1 polymer ?
#
loop_
_entity_poly.entity_id
_entity_poly.type
_entity_poly.pdbx_seq_one_letter_code
_entity_poly.pdbx_strand_id
1 'polypeptide(L)'
;MSSILAAELAKAKAKLEHEKIHGREKKTDKQPDREETRNRGVEKRISRDNSHRVSKLSTKNSGYENMQRKAELYRQFHRGEIDELAGGVMERRTEEEEEQGTSRDSDDPEYDSDLSADSSEVEIVDEFGRTRMVPKRKRYLFEARKEVSRDGYGQRDTVVKSRDMVEKPANIIYGDVVQTDSFLRNDVVIEENETSTSHYDSTKETRTRGVGFMQFSQDAEVRERQQRELKEARAVTEAFVEEKKKDKEREKGSEELSDLEKFKKRYEAREKKVKDVYCTG
;
A
#
# COMPACT_ATOMS: atom_id res chain seq x y z
N MET A 1 61.64 58.36 -23.30
CA MET A 1 61.31 57.46 -22.18
C MET A 1 59.88 56.91 -22.26
N SER A 2 58.84 57.73 -22.49
CA SER A 2 57.44 57.28 -22.54
C SER A 2 57.09 56.33 -23.71
N SER A 3 57.67 56.55 -24.90
CA SER A 3 57.40 55.72 -26.09
C SER A 3 57.96 54.31 -26.02
N ILE A 4 59.09 54.11 -25.33
CA ILE A 4 59.74 52.81 -25.19
C ILE A 4 58.93 51.92 -24.24
N LEU A 5 58.45 52.49 -23.13
CA LEU A 5 57.57 51.79 -22.19
C LEU A 5 56.23 51.40 -22.83
N ALA A 6 55.69 52.26 -23.71
CA ALA A 6 54.48 51.93 -24.46
C ALA A 6 54.69 50.75 -25.42
N ALA A 7 55.85 50.68 -26.09
CA ALA A 7 56.21 49.59 -26.99
C ALA A 7 56.44 48.26 -26.25
N GLU A 8 57.03 48.31 -25.05
CA GLU A 8 57.22 47.12 -24.21
C GLU A 8 55.89 46.60 -23.64
N LEU A 9 54.99 47.50 -23.21
CA LEU A 9 53.65 47.12 -22.79
C LEU A 9 52.82 46.50 -23.92
N ALA A 10 52.97 47.00 -25.16
CA ALA A 10 52.32 46.40 -26.32
C ALA A 10 52.84 44.98 -26.60
N LYS A 11 54.16 44.76 -26.50
CA LYS A 11 54.76 43.42 -26.65
C LYS A 11 54.32 42.46 -25.54
N ALA A 12 54.23 42.94 -24.28
CA ALA A 12 53.75 42.13 -23.16
C ALA A 12 52.27 41.73 -23.34
N LYS A 13 51.42 42.66 -23.79
CA LYS A 13 50.01 42.38 -24.11
C LYS A 13 49.86 41.36 -25.24
N ALA A 14 50.65 41.49 -26.31
CA ALA A 14 50.62 40.53 -27.43
C ALA A 14 51.02 39.11 -27.01
N LYS A 15 52.01 38.96 -26.12
CA LYS A 15 52.40 37.65 -25.56
C LYS A 15 51.29 37.04 -24.70
N LEU A 16 50.64 37.84 -23.85
CA LEU A 16 49.57 37.37 -22.96
C LEU A 16 48.32 36.95 -23.75
N GLU A 17 47.98 37.66 -24.83
CA GLU A 17 46.90 37.25 -25.73
C GLU A 17 47.25 35.95 -26.48
N HIS A 18 48.49 35.78 -26.93
CA HIS A 18 48.93 34.53 -27.56
C HIS A 18 48.87 33.33 -26.59
N GLU A 19 49.25 33.52 -25.32
CA GLU A 19 49.14 32.50 -24.27
C GLU A 19 47.68 32.20 -23.89
N LYS A 20 46.81 33.21 -23.82
CA LYS A 20 45.36 33.02 -23.61
C LYS A 20 44.70 32.19 -24.71
N ILE A 21 45.17 32.32 -25.95
CA ILE A 21 44.65 31.56 -27.10
C ILE A 21 45.10 30.08 -27.04
N HIS A 22 46.26 29.78 -26.45
CA HIS A 22 46.79 28.42 -26.34
C HIS A 22 46.36 27.67 -25.06
N GLY A 23 45.77 28.36 -24.06
CA GLY A 23 45.23 27.76 -22.84
C GLY A 23 43.80 27.24 -22.93
N ARG A 24 43.13 27.40 -24.07
CA ARG A 24 41.85 26.76 -24.40
C ARG A 24 42.02 25.99 -25.69
N GLU A 25 42.74 24.88 -25.63
CA GLU A 25 42.44 23.77 -26.53
C GLU A 25 40.94 23.52 -26.45
N LYS A 26 40.24 23.79 -27.55
CA LYS A 26 38.87 23.33 -27.74
C LYS A 26 38.93 21.84 -27.43
N LYS A 27 38.30 21.41 -26.33
CA LYS A 27 37.98 20.00 -26.13
C LYS A 27 37.22 19.63 -27.40
N THR A 28 37.89 18.97 -28.32
CA THR A 28 37.23 18.24 -29.39
C THR A 28 36.20 17.38 -28.69
N ASP A 29 34.96 17.40 -29.20
CA ASP A 29 33.91 16.56 -28.67
C ASP A 29 34.50 15.16 -28.50
N LYS A 30 34.61 14.72 -27.24
CA LYS A 30 35.11 13.39 -26.94
C LYS A 30 34.25 12.45 -27.77
N GLN A 31 34.83 11.88 -28.82
CA GLN A 31 34.28 10.72 -29.47
C GLN A 31 33.94 9.74 -28.34
N PRO A 32 32.72 9.19 -28.28
CA PRO A 32 32.34 8.30 -27.21
C PRO A 32 33.32 7.13 -27.21
N ASP A 33 34.27 7.18 -26.28
CA ASP A 33 35.32 6.21 -26.15
C ASP A 33 34.67 4.97 -25.54
N ARG A 34 34.71 3.88 -26.31
CA ARG A 34 33.86 2.68 -26.21
C ARG A 34 32.41 2.92 -26.62
N GLU A 35 31.99 2.16 -27.63
CA GLU A 35 30.62 1.64 -27.67
C GLU A 35 30.30 1.11 -26.27
N GLU A 36 29.53 1.87 -25.50
CA GLU A 36 28.87 1.35 -24.31
C GLU A 36 28.11 0.13 -24.82
N THR A 37 28.62 -1.05 -24.49
CA THR A 37 27.99 -2.31 -24.82
C THR A 37 26.69 -2.33 -24.04
N ARG A 38 25.65 -1.71 -24.61
CA ARG A 38 24.32 -1.65 -24.03
C ARG A 38 23.93 -3.09 -23.77
N ASN A 39 23.69 -3.39 -22.49
CA ASN A 39 23.36 -4.74 -22.06
C ASN A 39 22.28 -5.32 -22.97
N ARG A 40 22.61 -6.43 -23.65
CA ARG A 40 21.77 -7.03 -24.68
C ARG A 40 20.39 -7.34 -24.07
N GLY A 41 19.34 -6.71 -24.59
CA GLY A 41 17.98 -6.88 -24.10
C GLY A 41 17.47 -5.84 -23.10
N VAL A 42 18.23 -4.80 -22.77
CA VAL A 42 17.69 -3.63 -22.03
C VAL A 42 16.63 -2.90 -22.86
N GLU A 43 16.87 -2.64 -24.13
CA GLU A 43 15.88 -2.00 -25.01
C GLU A 43 14.60 -2.86 -25.17
N LYS A 44 14.75 -4.19 -25.20
CA LYS A 44 13.60 -5.13 -25.22
C LYS A 44 12.80 -5.13 -23.92
N ARG A 45 13.44 -4.86 -22.78
CA ARG A 45 12.76 -4.71 -21.48
C ARG A 45 12.05 -3.36 -21.41
N ILE A 46 12.74 -2.28 -21.79
CA ILE A 46 12.17 -0.93 -21.85
C ILE A 46 10.95 -0.89 -22.78
N SER A 47 11.02 -1.52 -23.96
CA SER A 47 9.89 -1.56 -24.90
C SER A 47 8.70 -2.36 -24.36
N ARG A 48 8.95 -3.47 -23.65
CA ARG A 48 7.91 -4.26 -22.99
C ARG A 48 7.26 -3.51 -21.82
N ASP A 49 8.06 -2.80 -21.03
CA ASP A 49 7.55 -2.03 -19.88
C ASP A 49 6.73 -0.82 -20.36
N ASN A 50 7.16 -0.19 -21.46
CA ASN A 50 6.40 0.89 -22.10
C ASN A 50 5.07 0.39 -22.68
N SER A 51 5.04 -0.76 -23.36
CA SER A 51 3.78 -1.32 -23.88
C SER A 51 2.83 -1.72 -22.74
N HIS A 52 3.36 -2.26 -21.64
CA HIS A 52 2.57 -2.61 -20.47
C HIS A 52 2.04 -1.38 -19.71
N ARG A 53 2.77 -0.26 -19.72
CA ARG A 53 2.31 1.02 -19.17
C ARG A 53 1.17 1.62 -20.01
N VAL A 54 1.30 1.60 -21.32
CA VAL A 54 0.27 2.10 -22.26
C VAL A 54 -1.02 1.29 -22.14
N SER A 55 -0.93 -0.05 -22.04
CA SER A 55 -2.12 -0.89 -21.85
C SER A 55 -2.84 -0.60 -20.53
N LYS A 56 -2.09 -0.43 -19.42
CA LYS A 56 -2.65 -0.07 -18.11
C LYS A 56 -3.30 1.31 -18.07
N LEU A 57 -2.80 2.28 -18.83
CA LEU A 57 -3.39 3.62 -18.94
C LEU A 57 -4.72 3.59 -19.71
N SER A 58 -4.83 2.76 -20.75
CA SER A 58 -6.09 2.53 -21.46
C SER A 58 -7.17 1.92 -20.54
N THR A 59 -6.79 1.05 -19.61
CA THR A 59 -7.71 0.47 -18.61
C THR A 59 -8.12 1.45 -17.51
N LYS A 60 -7.40 2.58 -17.31
CA LYS A 60 -7.82 3.59 -16.33
C LYS A 60 -9.03 4.40 -16.79
N ASN A 61 -9.13 4.67 -18.09
CA ASN A 61 -10.33 5.26 -18.68
C ASN A 61 -11.54 4.31 -18.55
N SER A 62 -11.32 2.98 -18.61
CA SER A 62 -12.41 2.03 -18.34
C SER A 62 -12.93 2.08 -16.91
N GLY A 63 -12.13 2.50 -15.91
CA GLY A 63 -12.62 2.63 -14.53
C GLY A 63 -13.66 3.75 -14.39
N TYR A 64 -13.35 4.91 -14.96
CA TYR A 64 -14.27 6.06 -14.98
C TYR A 64 -15.50 5.79 -15.85
N GLU A 65 -15.31 5.22 -17.04
CA GLU A 65 -16.41 4.83 -17.93
C GLU A 65 -17.32 3.76 -17.30
N ASN A 66 -16.76 2.78 -16.60
CA ASN A 66 -17.55 1.76 -15.89
C ASN A 66 -18.31 2.35 -14.70
N MET A 67 -17.72 3.32 -14.00
CA MET A 67 -18.40 4.04 -12.91
C MET A 67 -19.56 4.89 -13.45
N GLN A 68 -19.35 5.57 -14.57
CA GLN A 68 -20.42 6.33 -15.25
C GLN A 68 -21.56 5.42 -15.73
N ARG A 69 -21.24 4.30 -16.40
CA ARG A 69 -22.23 3.30 -16.81
C ARG A 69 -23.04 2.76 -15.64
N LYS A 70 -22.38 2.46 -14.50
CA LYS A 70 -23.07 2.04 -13.28
C LYS A 70 -23.96 3.15 -12.73
N ALA A 71 -23.48 4.40 -12.66
CA ALA A 71 -24.27 5.52 -12.16
C ALA A 71 -25.52 5.78 -13.02
N GLU A 72 -25.41 5.64 -14.35
CA GLU A 72 -26.56 5.73 -15.26
C GLU A 72 -27.57 4.61 -15.02
N LEU A 73 -27.11 3.36 -14.88
CA LEU A 73 -27.98 2.22 -14.55
C LEU A 73 -28.71 2.42 -13.21
N TYR A 74 -28.02 2.95 -12.18
CA TYR A 74 -28.65 3.29 -10.90
C TYR A 74 -29.71 4.40 -11.05
N ARG A 75 -29.44 5.44 -11.84
CA ARG A 75 -30.43 6.50 -12.13
C ARG A 75 -31.66 5.96 -12.86
N GLN A 76 -31.46 5.06 -13.82
CA GLN A 76 -32.54 4.41 -14.57
C GLN A 76 -33.37 3.50 -13.65
N PHE A 77 -32.72 2.74 -12.76
CA PHE A 77 -33.39 1.91 -11.76
C PHE A 77 -34.24 2.74 -10.79
N HIS A 78 -33.70 3.84 -10.26
CA HIS A 78 -34.44 4.73 -9.37
C HIS A 78 -35.60 5.45 -10.06
N ARG A 79 -35.46 5.78 -11.34
CA ARG A 79 -36.55 6.34 -12.15
C ARG A 79 -37.61 5.28 -12.51
N GLY A 80 -37.32 4.00 -12.33
CA GLY A 80 -38.20 2.89 -12.70
C GLY A 80 -38.17 2.50 -14.17
N GLU A 81 -37.14 2.90 -14.92
CA GLU A 81 -36.94 2.47 -16.32
C GLU A 81 -36.40 1.03 -16.40
N ILE A 82 -35.80 0.52 -15.32
CA ILE A 82 -35.26 -0.84 -15.19
C ILE A 82 -35.71 -1.41 -13.84
N ASP A 83 -36.23 -2.64 -13.83
CA ASP A 83 -36.74 -3.32 -12.63
C ASP A 83 -35.69 -4.20 -11.92
N GLU A 84 -34.63 -4.61 -12.62
CA GLU A 84 -33.58 -5.47 -12.06
C GLU A 84 -32.18 -4.98 -12.46
N LEU A 85 -31.34 -4.67 -11.46
CA LEU A 85 -29.93 -4.40 -11.67
C LEU A 85 -29.17 -5.75 -11.66
N ALA A 86 -28.37 -6.01 -12.69
CA ALA A 86 -27.62 -7.26 -12.84
C ALA A 86 -26.69 -7.51 -11.62
N GLY A 87 -27.15 -8.28 -10.63
CA GLY A 87 -26.37 -8.63 -9.44
C GLY A 87 -27.13 -8.87 -8.14
N GLY A 88 -28.43 -8.60 -8.05
CA GLY A 88 -29.22 -8.95 -6.86
C GLY A 88 -30.34 -7.98 -6.56
N VAL A 89 -31.34 -8.49 -5.84
CA VAL A 89 -32.57 -7.80 -5.42
C VAL A 89 -32.21 -6.60 -4.54
N MET A 90 -32.03 -5.44 -5.17
CA MET A 90 -32.03 -4.14 -4.48
C MET A 90 -33.48 -3.67 -4.45
N GLU A 91 -34.06 -3.55 -3.26
CA GLU A 91 -35.41 -3.04 -3.10
C GLU A 91 -35.44 -1.55 -3.47
N ARG A 92 -36.37 -1.15 -4.34
CA ARG A 92 -36.54 0.24 -4.78
C ARG A 92 -36.96 1.07 -3.58
N ARG A 93 -36.04 1.84 -3.00
CA ARG A 93 -36.35 2.77 -1.92
C ARG A 93 -37.25 3.88 -2.46
N THR A 94 -38.53 3.85 -2.09
CA THR A 94 -39.52 4.86 -2.48
C THR A 94 -39.35 6.10 -1.63
N GLU A 95 -39.55 7.28 -2.22
CA GLU A 95 -39.41 8.61 -1.59
C GLU A 95 -40.28 8.78 -0.32
N GLU A 96 -41.30 7.94 -0.12
CA GLU A 96 -42.10 7.89 1.11
C GLU A 96 -41.29 7.49 2.37
N GLU A 97 -40.16 6.77 2.22
CA GLU A 97 -39.28 6.43 3.35
C GLU A 97 -38.40 7.61 3.81
N GLU A 98 -38.17 8.61 2.94
CA GLU A 98 -37.39 9.80 3.29
C GLU A 98 -38.20 10.77 4.18
N GLU A 99 -39.53 10.80 4.05
CA GLU A 99 -40.40 11.56 4.96
C GLU A 99 -40.45 10.93 6.38
N GLN A 100 -40.18 9.63 6.50
CA GLN A 100 -39.98 8.94 7.78
C GLN A 100 -38.55 9.09 8.34
N GLY A 101 -37.91 10.25 8.17
CA GLY A 101 -36.90 10.77 9.10
C GLY A 101 -35.73 9.86 9.51
N THR A 102 -35.36 8.85 8.73
CA THR A 102 -34.15 8.06 8.96
C THR A 102 -32.99 8.69 8.18
N SER A 103 -32.48 9.80 8.70
CA SER A 103 -31.20 10.35 8.25
C SER A 103 -30.07 9.39 8.64
N ARG A 104 -29.83 8.39 7.79
CA ARG A 104 -28.56 7.64 7.77
C ARG A 104 -27.64 8.32 6.76
N ASP A 105 -27.14 9.48 7.17
CA ASP A 105 -25.86 9.98 6.68
C ASP A 105 -24.83 9.47 7.68
N SER A 106 -24.03 8.48 7.27
CA SER A 106 -23.05 7.83 8.13
C SER A 106 -21.83 7.46 7.28
N ASP A 107 -21.05 8.49 6.95
CA ASP A 107 -19.65 8.37 6.56
C ASP A 107 -18.78 8.16 7.82
N ASP A 108 -18.97 7.03 8.51
CA ASP A 108 -18.08 6.57 9.59
C ASP A 108 -17.70 5.10 9.38
N PRO A 109 -16.44 4.77 9.03
CA PRO A 109 -15.98 3.40 8.95
C PRO A 109 -15.54 2.92 10.34
N GLU A 110 -16.44 2.90 11.32
CA GLU A 110 -16.28 2.05 12.49
C GLU A 110 -16.93 0.69 12.21
N TYR A 111 -16.07 -0.30 12.07
CA TYR A 111 -16.41 -1.71 11.99
C TYR A 111 -16.95 -2.17 13.36
N ASP A 112 -18.22 -1.86 13.68
CA ASP A 112 -18.96 -2.60 14.71
C ASP A 112 -20.17 -3.26 14.07
N SER A 113 -19.95 -4.54 13.78
CA SER A 113 -20.89 -5.48 13.20
C SER A 113 -22.19 -5.50 14.00
N ASP A 114 -23.30 -5.16 13.36
CA ASP A 114 -24.69 -5.43 13.77
C ASP A 114 -24.85 -6.65 14.71
N LEU A 115 -24.79 -6.39 16.01
CA LEU A 115 -25.07 -7.32 17.10
C LEU A 115 -26.48 -7.08 17.62
N SER A 116 -27.52 -7.27 16.80
CA SER A 116 -28.89 -7.40 17.37
C SER A 116 -29.92 -7.90 16.36
N ALA A 117 -30.03 -9.23 16.17
CA ALA A 117 -31.32 -9.89 15.86
C ALA A 117 -31.24 -11.42 15.74
N ASP A 118 -30.07 -12.04 15.61
CA ASP A 118 -29.98 -13.51 15.56
C ASP A 118 -28.65 -14.06 16.11
N SER A 119 -28.39 -13.76 17.38
CA SER A 119 -27.27 -14.29 18.18
C SER A 119 -27.55 -15.69 18.72
N SER A 120 -28.47 -16.44 18.10
CA SER A 120 -28.73 -17.81 18.54
C SER A 120 -27.53 -18.69 18.19
N GLU A 121 -26.81 -19.14 19.22
CA GLU A 121 -25.69 -20.06 19.09
C GLU A 121 -26.19 -21.51 18.94
N VAL A 122 -25.52 -22.30 18.11
CA VAL A 122 -25.81 -23.71 17.87
C VAL A 122 -24.56 -24.54 18.10
N GLU A 123 -24.73 -25.71 18.71
CA GLU A 123 -23.68 -26.70 18.91
C GLU A 123 -23.33 -27.38 17.57
N ILE A 124 -22.06 -27.29 17.17
CA ILE A 124 -21.51 -27.96 15.98
C ILE A 124 -20.32 -28.84 16.39
N VAL A 125 -20.21 -30.02 15.78
CA VAL A 125 -19.06 -30.92 15.93
C VAL A 125 -18.01 -30.59 14.86
N ASP A 126 -16.86 -30.09 15.31
CA ASP A 126 -15.67 -29.76 14.53
C ASP A 126 -15.06 -31.00 13.84
N GLU A 127 -14.13 -30.80 12.89
CA GLU A 127 -13.46 -31.89 12.16
C GLU A 127 -12.73 -32.88 13.08
N PHE A 128 -12.29 -32.39 14.25
CA PHE A 128 -11.62 -33.17 15.28
C PHE A 128 -12.57 -33.84 16.28
N GLY A 129 -13.89 -33.82 16.04
CA GLY A 129 -14.89 -34.44 16.92
C GLY A 129 -15.20 -33.65 18.21
N ARG A 130 -14.73 -32.40 18.33
CA ARG A 130 -15.01 -31.52 19.48
C ARG A 130 -16.30 -30.74 19.26
N THR A 131 -17.13 -30.59 20.28
CA THR A 131 -18.32 -29.72 20.24
C THR A 131 -17.92 -28.26 20.47
N ARG A 132 -18.41 -27.35 19.63
CA ARG A 132 -18.18 -25.90 19.74
C ARG A 132 -19.49 -25.15 19.51
N MET A 133 -19.70 -24.07 20.27
CA MET A 133 -20.81 -23.13 20.05
C MET A 133 -20.44 -22.17 18.93
N VAL A 134 -21.31 -22.07 17.92
CA VAL A 134 -21.12 -21.19 16.76
C VAL A 134 -22.43 -20.45 16.49
N PRO A 135 -22.39 -19.16 16.11
CA PRO A 135 -23.59 -18.43 15.68
C PRO A 135 -24.28 -19.14 14.51
N LYS A 136 -25.62 -19.25 14.50
CA LYS A 136 -26.38 -19.93 13.43
C LYS A 136 -25.96 -19.51 12.02
N ARG A 137 -25.72 -18.22 11.81
CA ARG A 137 -25.31 -17.65 10.52
C ARG A 137 -23.99 -18.23 10.00
N LYS A 138 -23.09 -18.71 10.88
CA LYS A 138 -21.79 -19.26 10.48
C LYS A 138 -21.80 -20.79 10.33
N ARG A 139 -22.92 -21.46 10.62
CA ARG A 139 -23.05 -22.93 10.58
C ARG A 139 -22.64 -23.53 9.23
N TYR A 140 -23.10 -22.94 8.13
CA TYR A 140 -22.84 -23.44 6.78
C TYR A 140 -21.34 -23.50 6.42
N LEU A 141 -20.52 -22.61 7.00
CA LEU A 141 -19.07 -22.59 6.76
C LEU A 141 -18.39 -23.82 7.38
N PHE A 142 -18.82 -24.23 8.57
CA PHE A 142 -18.29 -25.41 9.24
C PHE A 142 -18.78 -26.70 8.57
N GLU A 143 -20.03 -26.74 8.10
CA GLU A 143 -20.56 -27.87 7.33
C GLU A 143 -19.82 -28.03 5.98
N ALA A 144 -19.62 -26.95 5.23
CA ALA A 144 -18.85 -26.96 3.98
C ALA A 144 -17.40 -27.40 4.19
N ARG A 145 -16.75 -26.96 5.28
CA ARG A 145 -15.39 -27.38 5.63
C ARG A 145 -15.31 -28.86 6.01
N LYS A 146 -16.33 -29.36 6.71
CA LYS A 146 -16.46 -30.78 7.07
C LYS A 146 -16.65 -31.67 5.83
N GLU A 147 -17.38 -31.23 4.82
CA GLU A 147 -17.51 -31.94 3.54
C GLU A 147 -16.17 -32.02 2.81
N VAL A 148 -15.45 -30.90 2.66
CA VAL A 148 -14.11 -30.89 2.04
C VAL A 148 -13.11 -31.78 2.79
N SER A 149 -13.21 -31.82 4.12
CA SER A 149 -12.32 -32.65 4.96
C SER A 149 -12.68 -34.13 4.91
N ARG A 150 -13.97 -34.49 4.76
CA ARG A 150 -14.45 -35.87 4.61
C ARG A 150 -14.09 -36.47 3.25
N ASP A 151 -14.15 -35.68 2.19
CA ASP A 151 -13.79 -36.11 0.84
C ASP A 151 -12.27 -36.27 0.65
N GLY A 152 -11.49 -35.86 1.66
CA GLY A 152 -10.04 -35.81 1.59
C GLY A 152 -9.56 -34.89 0.47
N TYR A 153 -8.29 -34.52 0.52
CA TYR A 153 -7.62 -33.95 -0.65
C TYR A 153 -7.41 -35.04 -1.72
N GLY A 154 -8.47 -35.67 -2.25
CA GLY A 154 -8.29 -36.79 -3.17
C GLY A 154 -9.49 -37.53 -3.78
N GLN A 155 -10.76 -37.27 -3.45
CA GLN A 155 -11.88 -38.03 -4.06
C GLN A 155 -12.69 -37.33 -5.16
N ARG A 156 -12.24 -36.18 -5.68
CA ARG A 156 -12.68 -35.75 -7.01
C ARG A 156 -11.67 -36.28 -8.02
N ASP A 157 -12.16 -37.08 -8.97
CA ASP A 157 -11.46 -37.61 -10.16
C ASP A 157 -10.95 -36.52 -11.12
N THR A 158 -10.51 -35.38 -10.59
CA THR A 158 -9.65 -34.47 -11.34
C THR A 158 -8.24 -35.03 -11.26
N VAL A 159 -7.86 -35.68 -12.35
CA VAL A 159 -6.51 -36.12 -12.71
C VAL A 159 -5.54 -34.93 -12.63
N VAL A 160 -5.14 -34.56 -11.43
CA VAL A 160 -3.92 -33.79 -11.19
C VAL A 160 -2.85 -34.84 -10.94
N LYS A 161 -2.33 -35.39 -12.04
CA LYS A 161 -0.99 -36.00 -12.07
C LYS A 161 0.02 -34.87 -11.84
N SER A 162 0.08 -34.34 -10.62
CA SER A 162 1.15 -33.44 -10.24
C SER A 162 2.44 -34.26 -10.19
N ARG A 163 3.41 -33.81 -10.97
CA ARG A 163 4.80 -34.27 -11.04
C ARG A 163 5.58 -34.17 -9.72
N ASP A 164 4.89 -33.92 -8.62
CA ASP A 164 5.43 -33.66 -7.28
C ASP A 164 5.16 -34.82 -6.31
N MET A 165 4.75 -35.99 -6.83
CA MET A 165 4.92 -37.24 -6.07
C MET A 165 6.42 -37.52 -5.97
N VAL A 166 7.06 -36.96 -4.94
CA VAL A 166 8.38 -37.40 -4.50
C VAL A 166 8.26 -38.90 -4.21
N GLU A 167 8.95 -39.72 -5.01
CA GLU A 167 9.03 -41.15 -4.78
C GLU A 167 9.45 -41.36 -3.32
N LYS A 168 8.66 -42.14 -2.59
CA LYS A 168 8.95 -42.47 -1.20
C LYS A 168 10.37 -43.08 -1.16
N PRO A 169 11.28 -42.60 -0.29
CA PRO A 169 12.62 -43.15 -0.24
C PRO A 169 12.54 -44.66 -0.02
N ALA A 170 13.24 -45.44 -0.85
CA ALA A 170 13.19 -46.90 -0.82
C ALA A 170 13.62 -47.48 0.55
N ASN A 171 14.43 -46.73 1.29
CA ASN A 171 14.95 -47.09 2.60
C ASN A 171 14.24 -46.30 3.69
N ILE A 172 13.01 -46.68 3.99
CA ILE A 172 12.37 -46.23 5.24
C ILE A 172 12.97 -47.09 6.35
N ILE A 173 13.57 -46.44 7.35
CA ILE A 173 14.08 -47.14 8.54
C ILE A 173 12.85 -47.66 9.30
N TYR A 174 12.61 -48.97 9.23
CA TYR A 174 11.55 -49.63 9.99
C TYR A 174 12.15 -50.22 11.27
N GLY A 175 11.76 -49.69 12.42
CA GLY A 175 12.18 -50.16 13.74
C GLY A 175 12.45 -49.02 14.72
N ASP A 176 12.66 -49.37 15.99
CA ASP A 176 13.04 -48.44 17.07
C ASP A 176 14.56 -48.16 17.00
N VAL A 177 15.00 -47.57 15.89
CA VAL A 177 16.39 -47.15 15.71
C VAL A 177 16.49 -45.70 16.15
N VAL A 178 16.82 -45.49 17.42
CA VAL A 178 17.20 -44.17 17.92
C VAL A 178 18.49 -43.78 17.19
N GLN A 179 18.46 -42.71 16.39
CA GLN A 179 19.68 -42.10 15.87
C GLN A 179 20.48 -41.51 17.03
N THR A 180 21.32 -42.32 17.66
CA THR A 180 22.15 -41.93 18.81
C THR A 180 23.14 -40.82 18.43
N ASP A 181 23.59 -40.80 17.17
CA ASP A 181 24.54 -39.81 16.65
C ASP A 181 23.95 -38.40 16.54
N SER A 182 22.61 -38.27 16.51
CA SER A 182 21.93 -36.97 16.58
C SER A 182 22.03 -36.32 17.97
N PHE A 183 22.25 -37.14 19.01
CA PHE A 183 22.32 -36.72 20.41
C PHE A 183 23.75 -36.58 20.91
N LEU A 184 24.73 -37.17 20.21
CA LEU A 184 26.13 -36.85 20.39
C LEU A 184 26.36 -35.46 19.79
N ARG A 185 26.12 -34.42 20.61
CA ARG A 185 26.71 -33.09 20.38
C ARG A 185 28.22 -33.30 20.33
N ASN A 186 28.76 -33.50 19.13
CA ASN A 186 30.18 -33.26 18.88
C ASN A 186 30.50 -31.89 19.46
N ASP A 187 31.53 -31.84 20.29
CA ASP A 187 31.92 -30.71 21.11
C ASP A 187 32.11 -29.45 20.26
N VAL A 188 31.02 -28.76 19.97
CA VAL A 188 31.06 -27.35 19.58
C VAL A 188 31.38 -26.66 20.89
N VAL A 189 32.68 -26.53 21.15
CA VAL A 189 33.21 -25.53 22.06
C VAL A 189 32.54 -24.24 21.62
N ILE A 190 31.55 -23.80 22.40
CA ILE A 190 31.03 -22.46 22.29
C ILE A 190 32.17 -21.63 22.84
N GLU A 191 33.15 -21.29 21.99
CA GLU A 191 34.05 -20.20 22.32
C GLU A 191 33.14 -19.02 22.60
N GLU A 192 33.17 -18.57 23.85
CA GLU A 192 32.50 -17.34 24.27
C GLU A 192 33.04 -16.27 23.34
N ASN A 193 32.27 -15.95 22.29
CA ASN A 193 32.70 -15.04 21.25
C ASN A 193 33.15 -13.76 21.94
N GLU A 194 34.47 -13.53 21.93
CA GLU A 194 35.07 -12.24 22.23
C GLU A 194 34.19 -11.21 21.53
N THR A 195 33.64 -10.25 22.27
CA THR A 195 32.63 -9.31 21.78
C THR A 195 33.13 -8.65 20.51
N SER A 196 32.78 -9.24 19.37
CA SER A 196 33.37 -8.87 18.10
C SER A 196 32.82 -7.48 17.81
N THR A 197 33.70 -6.48 17.82
CA THR A 197 33.41 -5.10 17.41
C THR A 197 33.03 -4.99 15.93
N SER A 198 32.72 -6.11 15.27
CA SER A 198 32.13 -6.14 13.94
C SER A 198 30.74 -5.55 13.99
N HIS A 199 30.63 -4.30 13.51
CA HIS A 199 29.33 -3.70 13.28
C HIS A 199 28.50 -4.55 12.31
N TYR A 200 27.20 -4.58 12.57
CA TYR A 200 26.24 -5.25 11.72
C TYR A 200 26.36 -4.76 10.26
N ASP A 201 26.66 -5.69 9.35
CA ASP A 201 26.79 -5.39 7.93
C ASP A 201 25.51 -5.76 7.18
N SER A 202 24.68 -4.73 6.99
CA SER A 202 23.40 -4.88 6.30
C SER A 202 23.51 -5.30 4.83
N THR A 203 24.70 -5.31 4.22
CA THR A 203 24.88 -5.83 2.85
C THR A 203 24.74 -7.36 2.79
N LYS A 204 25.08 -8.04 3.89
CA LYS A 204 25.13 -9.51 3.99
C LYS A 204 23.78 -10.14 4.32
N GLU A 205 22.87 -9.39 4.95
CA GLU A 205 21.56 -9.89 5.35
C GLU A 205 20.43 -9.24 4.55
N THR A 206 19.63 -10.08 3.88
CA THR A 206 18.49 -9.63 3.06
C THR A 206 17.16 -9.76 3.80
N ARG A 207 17.09 -10.59 4.85
CA ARG A 207 15.84 -10.88 5.59
C ARG A 207 15.28 -9.68 6.33
N THR A 208 16.14 -8.77 6.77
CA THR A 208 15.76 -7.56 7.52
C THR A 208 15.41 -6.36 6.63
N ARG A 209 15.49 -6.48 5.29
CA ARG A 209 15.22 -5.38 4.38
C ARG A 209 13.72 -5.22 4.14
N GLY A 210 13.05 -4.52 5.05
CA GLY A 210 11.64 -4.13 4.94
C GLY A 210 11.41 -2.81 4.20
N VAL A 211 10.15 -2.37 4.13
CA VAL A 211 9.79 -1.04 3.62
C VAL A 211 10.34 0.03 4.56
N GLY A 212 11.05 1.02 4.00
CA GLY A 212 11.72 2.06 4.80
C GLY A 212 13.11 1.68 5.32
N PHE A 213 13.67 0.55 4.86
CA PHE A 213 15.07 0.21 5.17
C PHE A 213 16.03 1.24 4.55
N MET A 214 16.90 1.82 5.38
CA MET A 214 17.99 2.71 4.95
C MET A 214 19.33 2.15 5.42
N GLN A 215 20.28 2.06 4.49
CA GLN A 215 21.65 1.64 4.78
C GLN A 215 22.53 2.86 5.04
N PHE A 216 23.21 2.87 6.19
CA PHE A 216 24.21 3.88 6.51
C PHE A 216 25.62 3.41 6.11
N SER A 217 26.53 4.38 5.95
CA SER A 217 27.95 4.13 5.73
C SER A 217 28.58 3.37 6.92
N GLN A 218 29.63 2.60 6.63
CA GLN A 218 30.46 1.98 7.67
C GLN A 218 31.42 2.98 8.32
N ASP A 219 31.71 4.09 7.65
CA ASP A 219 32.49 5.19 8.20
C ASP A 219 31.68 6.01 9.22
N ALA A 220 32.28 6.29 10.38
CA ALA A 220 31.61 6.91 11.53
C ALA A 220 31.16 8.34 11.25
N GLU A 221 32.01 9.16 10.61
CA GLU A 221 31.70 10.56 10.32
C GLU A 221 30.58 10.67 9.27
N VAL A 222 30.67 9.87 8.21
CA VAL A 222 29.66 9.82 7.15
C VAL A 222 28.34 9.29 7.70
N ARG A 223 28.37 8.29 8.57
CA ARG A 223 27.16 7.76 9.24
C ARG A 223 26.50 8.83 10.11
N GLU A 224 27.25 9.54 10.92
CA GLU A 224 26.69 10.58 11.80
C GLU A 224 26.01 11.69 10.97
N ARG A 225 26.66 12.10 9.87
CA ARG A 225 26.07 13.05 8.93
C ARG A 225 24.77 12.54 8.33
N GLN A 226 24.74 11.29 7.84
CA GLN A 226 23.54 10.67 7.28
C GLN A 226 22.42 10.56 8.32
N GLN A 227 22.76 10.25 9.58
CA GLN A 227 21.79 10.21 10.67
C GLN A 227 21.24 11.60 11.00
N ARG A 228 22.07 12.65 10.94
CA ARG A 228 21.63 14.04 11.13
C ARG A 228 20.67 14.46 10.02
N GLU A 229 21.01 14.20 8.76
CA GLU A 229 20.15 14.49 7.60
C GLU A 229 18.80 13.76 7.70
N LEU A 230 18.81 12.50 8.16
CA LEU A 230 17.57 11.75 8.38
C LEU A 230 16.71 12.35 9.50
N LYS A 231 17.32 12.81 10.60
CA LYS A 231 16.60 13.49 11.69
C LYS A 231 15.98 14.80 11.23
N GLU A 232 16.68 15.56 10.41
CA GLU A 232 16.16 16.81 9.83
C GLU A 232 14.98 16.53 8.90
N ALA A 233 15.09 15.53 8.02
CA ALA A 233 13.99 15.12 7.16
C ALA A 233 12.76 14.67 7.98
N ARG A 234 12.98 13.94 9.07
CA ARG A 234 11.92 13.53 9.99
C ARG A 234 11.23 14.73 10.64
N ALA A 235 11.98 15.69 11.15
CA ALA A 235 11.42 16.90 11.76
C ALA A 235 10.54 17.68 10.79
N VAL A 236 10.95 17.80 9.52
CA VAL A 236 10.14 18.45 8.47
C VAL A 236 8.84 17.68 8.22
N THR A 237 8.91 16.36 8.12
CA THR A 237 7.70 15.54 7.91
C THR A 237 6.75 15.59 9.10
N GLU A 238 7.27 15.58 10.33
CA GLU A 238 6.48 15.67 11.55
C GLU A 238 5.78 17.04 11.63
N ALA A 239 6.50 18.14 11.34
CA ALA A 239 5.90 19.47 11.29
C ALA A 239 4.77 19.58 10.25
N PHE A 240 4.96 19.02 9.05
CA PHE A 240 3.92 19.01 8.01
C PHE A 240 2.70 18.18 8.39
N VAL A 241 2.91 17.03 9.06
CA VAL A 241 1.81 16.19 9.55
C VAL A 241 1.04 16.91 10.66
N GLU A 242 1.72 17.60 11.57
CA GLU A 242 1.08 18.40 12.62
C GLU A 242 0.28 19.58 12.05
N GLU A 243 0.83 20.30 11.07
CA GLU A 243 0.11 21.37 10.39
C GLU A 243 -1.18 20.84 9.76
N LYS A 244 -1.08 19.76 8.96
CA LYS A 244 -2.26 19.14 8.34
C LYS A 244 -3.30 18.64 9.34
N LYS A 245 -2.87 18.15 10.50
CA LYS A 245 -3.79 17.76 11.57
C LYS A 245 -4.55 18.97 12.12
N LYS A 246 -3.85 20.06 12.41
CA LYS A 246 -4.46 21.31 12.89
C LYS A 246 -5.44 21.90 11.88
N ASP A 247 -5.11 21.86 10.59
CA ASP A 247 -6.01 22.36 9.55
C ASP A 247 -7.27 21.51 9.43
N LYS A 248 -7.16 20.18 9.51
CA LYS A 248 -8.32 19.29 9.57
C LYS A 248 -9.19 19.54 10.80
N GLU A 249 -8.59 19.79 11.96
CA GLU A 249 -9.33 20.11 13.19
C GLU A 249 -10.08 21.45 13.06
N ARG A 250 -9.46 22.46 12.43
CA ARG A 250 -10.13 23.74 12.14
C ARG A 250 -11.28 23.58 11.16
N GLU A 251 -11.08 22.79 10.11
CA GLU A 251 -12.10 22.50 9.10
C GLU A 251 -13.31 21.82 9.75
N LYS A 252 -13.09 20.73 10.51
CA LYS A 252 -14.13 20.05 11.28
C LYS A 252 -14.85 20.98 12.25
N GLY A 253 -14.13 21.79 13.02
CA GLY A 253 -14.75 22.75 13.94
C GLY A 253 -15.59 23.80 13.21
N SER A 254 -15.19 24.23 12.02
CA SER A 254 -15.96 25.17 11.20
C SER A 254 -17.23 24.52 10.62
N GLU A 255 -17.14 23.25 10.20
CA GLU A 255 -18.28 22.47 9.72
C GLU A 255 -19.30 22.24 10.83
N GLU A 256 -18.84 21.81 12.01
CA GLU A 256 -19.67 21.61 13.21
C GLU A 256 -20.41 22.90 13.61
N LEU A 257 -19.73 24.04 13.58
CA LEU A 257 -20.36 25.35 13.84
C LEU A 257 -21.42 25.69 12.79
N SER A 258 -21.14 25.40 11.51
CA SER A 258 -22.09 25.63 10.42
C SER A 258 -23.34 24.75 10.56
N ASP A 259 -23.17 23.52 11.03
CA ASP A 259 -24.26 22.55 11.19
C ASP A 259 -25.12 22.88 12.42
N LEU A 260 -24.51 23.34 13.51
CA LEU A 260 -25.22 23.90 14.65
C LEU A 260 -26.06 25.13 14.25
N GLU A 261 -25.54 26.01 13.39
CA GLU A 261 -26.30 27.16 12.89
C GLU A 261 -27.49 26.75 12.02
N LYS A 262 -27.30 25.78 11.11
CA LYS A 262 -28.39 25.20 10.32
C LYS A 262 -29.44 24.55 11.21
N PHE A 263 -29.02 23.83 12.25
CA PHE A 263 -29.92 23.20 13.21
C PHE A 263 -30.75 24.23 13.97
N LYS A 264 -30.13 25.30 14.48
CA LYS A 264 -30.86 26.42 15.13
C LYS A 264 -31.89 27.05 14.21
N LYS A 265 -31.54 27.36 12.96
CA LYS A 265 -32.48 27.90 11.97
C LYS A 265 -33.66 26.97 11.71
N ARG A 266 -33.43 25.66 11.60
CA ARG A 266 -34.50 24.65 11.45
C ARG A 266 -35.41 24.61 12.68
N TYR A 267 -34.83 24.68 13.87
CA TYR A 267 -35.58 24.69 15.12
C TYR A 267 -36.48 25.92 15.24
N GLU A 268 -35.93 27.11 14.99
CA GLU A 268 -36.68 28.38 14.99
C GLU A 268 -37.80 28.39 13.93
N ALA A 269 -37.54 27.86 12.73
CA ALA A 269 -38.56 27.72 11.70
C ALA A 269 -39.69 26.78 12.12
N ARG A 270 -39.36 25.69 12.83
CA ARG A 270 -40.36 24.77 13.39
C ARG A 270 -41.18 25.44 14.49
N GLU A 271 -40.55 26.18 15.40
CA GLU A 271 -41.27 26.94 16.43
C GLU A 271 -42.23 27.98 15.83
N LYS A 272 -41.81 28.71 14.78
CA LYS A 272 -42.69 29.66 14.08
C LYS A 272 -43.90 28.95 13.48
N LYS A 273 -43.70 27.85 12.75
CA LYS A 273 -44.81 27.05 12.20
C LYS A 273 -45.76 26.56 13.28
N VAL A 274 -45.24 26.09 14.42
CA VAL A 274 -46.05 25.65 15.55
C VAL A 274 -46.86 26.81 16.13
N LYS A 275 -46.26 27.98 16.34
CA LYS A 275 -46.96 29.19 16.83
C LYS A 275 -48.05 29.65 15.84
N ASP A 276 -47.78 29.63 14.54
CA ASP A 276 -48.75 30.00 13.52
C ASP A 276 -49.97 29.04 13.52
N VAL A 277 -49.75 27.74 13.74
CA VAL A 277 -50.83 26.75 13.89
C VAL A 277 -51.68 27.00 15.14
N TYR A 278 -51.06 27.36 16.27
CA TYR A 278 -51.80 27.63 17.51
C TYR A 278 -52.50 29.02 17.55
N CYS A 279 -52.06 29.98 16.75
CA CYS A 279 -52.69 31.31 16.67
C CYS A 279 -53.81 31.42 15.61
N THR A 280 -53.99 30.40 14.76
CA THR A 280 -54.97 30.42 13.66
C THR A 280 -56.19 29.49 13.89
N GLY A 281 -56.26 28.83 15.06
CA GLY A 281 -57.43 28.07 15.54
C GLY A 281 -58.11 28.77 16.71
#